data_AF-A0AAX6N6L0-F1
#
_entry.id   AF-A0AAX6N6L0-F1
#
_cell.length_a   1.000
_cell.length_b   1.000
_cell.length_c   1.000
_cell.angle_alpha   90.00
_cell.angle_beta   90.00
_cell.angle_gamma   90.00
#
_symmetry.space_group_name_H-M   'P 1'
#
loop_
_entity.id
_entity.type
_entity.pdbx_description
1 polymer ?
#
loop_
_entity_poly.entity_id
_entity_poly.type
_entity_poly.pdbx_seq_one_letter_code
_entity_poly.pdbx_strand_id
1 'polypeptide(L)'
;MGCGFLQGSDYNINRIMGLSSIRDARLKVNDFEFYPDIELYEDLEEDKLLFFEANESALLLIEISEEPHNPIYYDDIKIADSLEEFLKKMVEDDRYYIDLA
;
A
#
# COMPACT_ATOMS: atom_id res chain seq x y z
N MET A 1 -15.33 2.11 -0.30
CA MET A 1 -14.96 2.86 -1.52
C MET A 1 -13.61 3.53 -1.29
N GLY A 2 -12.64 3.34 -2.18
CA GLY A 2 -11.33 4.02 -2.13
C GLY A 2 -11.19 5.05 -3.26
N CYS A 3 -10.08 5.76 -3.32
CA CYS A 3 -9.79 6.74 -4.36
C CYS A 3 -8.64 6.20 -5.25
N GLY A 4 -8.90 6.04 -6.55
CA GLY A 4 -7.88 5.64 -7.54
C GLY A 4 -7.19 6.87 -8.16
N PHE A 5 -5.93 6.71 -8.59
CA PHE A 5 -5.15 7.79 -9.21
C PHE A 5 -5.48 8.05 -10.69
N LEU A 6 -5.14 9.27 -11.14
CA LEU A 6 -5.56 9.91 -12.41
C LEU A 6 -4.83 9.41 -13.68
N GLN A 7 -3.78 8.59 -13.56
CA GLN A 7 -2.99 8.13 -14.71
C GLN A 7 -2.20 6.86 -14.35
N GLY A 8 -2.84 5.69 -14.36
CA GLY A 8 -2.16 4.40 -14.17
C GLY A 8 -1.66 3.84 -15.50
N SER A 9 -0.47 3.25 -15.50
CA SER A 9 -0.08 2.32 -16.56
C SER A 9 -1.02 1.11 -16.58
N ASP A 10 -1.18 0.45 -17.74
CA ASP A 10 -2.02 -0.76 -17.84
C ASP A 10 -1.60 -1.75 -16.73
N TYR A 11 -2.56 -2.35 -16.04
CA TYR A 11 -2.43 -3.34 -14.94
C TYR A 11 -2.19 -2.83 -13.50
N ASN A 12 -1.95 -1.53 -13.26
CA ASN A 12 -1.85 -1.01 -11.89
C ASN A 12 -3.21 -0.50 -11.37
N ILE A 13 -3.65 -0.99 -10.22
CA ILE A 13 -4.88 -0.51 -9.55
C ILE A 13 -4.62 0.89 -8.99
N ASN A 14 -3.45 1.12 -8.40
CA ASN A 14 -3.01 2.38 -7.83
C ASN A 14 -4.10 3.09 -7.02
N ARG A 15 -4.58 2.42 -5.96
CA ARG A 15 -5.74 2.86 -5.18
C ARG A 15 -5.39 3.03 -3.72
N ILE A 16 -5.71 4.22 -3.20
CA ILE A 16 -5.79 4.44 -1.75
C ILE A 16 -7.00 3.69 -1.21
N MET A 17 -6.75 2.81 -0.24
CA MET A 17 -7.77 2.01 0.42
C MET A 17 -8.69 2.90 1.26
N GLY A 18 -10.00 2.62 1.21
CA GLY A 18 -10.95 3.27 2.11
C GLY A 18 -10.89 2.64 3.50
N LEU A 19 -11.37 3.35 4.52
CA LEU A 19 -11.37 2.86 5.92
C LEU A 19 -11.97 1.46 6.08
N SER A 20 -13.03 1.14 5.33
CA SER A 20 -13.63 -0.20 5.34
C SER A 20 -12.69 -1.27 4.79
N SER A 21 -11.98 -0.97 3.70
CA SER A 21 -11.02 -1.89 3.08
C SER A 21 -9.81 -2.09 3.99
N ILE A 22 -9.31 -1.04 4.64
CA ILE A 22 -8.20 -1.14 5.60
C ILE A 22 -8.59 -2.04 6.78
N ARG A 23 -9.79 -1.84 7.34
CA ARG A 23 -10.33 -2.71 8.39
C ARG A 23 -10.42 -4.16 7.93
N ASP A 24 -10.97 -4.39 6.75
CA ASP A 24 -11.21 -5.73 6.24
C ASP A 24 -9.91 -6.47 5.91
N ALA A 25 -8.90 -5.76 5.38
CA ALA A 25 -7.55 -6.27 5.16
C ALA A 25 -6.89 -6.68 6.48
N ARG A 26 -6.92 -5.79 7.49
CA ARG A 26 -6.36 -6.08 8.81
C ARG A 26 -7.03 -7.27 9.51
N LEU A 27 -8.33 -7.46 9.29
CA LEU A 27 -9.08 -8.59 9.83
C LEU A 27 -9.03 -9.84 8.94
N LYS A 28 -8.49 -9.74 7.72
CA LYS A 28 -8.45 -10.78 6.69
C LYS A 28 -9.83 -11.37 6.38
N VAL A 29 -10.81 -10.49 6.20
CA VAL A 29 -12.20 -10.86 5.92
C VAL A 29 -12.68 -10.26 4.60
N ASN A 30 -13.82 -10.73 4.12
CA ASN A 30 -14.45 -10.26 2.88
C ASN A 30 -13.50 -10.44 1.69
N ASP A 31 -13.21 -9.36 0.96
CA ASP A 31 -12.33 -9.39 -0.23
C ASP A 31 -10.90 -9.84 0.10
N PHE A 32 -10.48 -9.77 1.37
CA PHE A 32 -9.14 -10.15 1.82
C PHE A 32 -9.03 -11.58 2.36
N GLU A 33 -10.15 -12.31 2.49
CA GLU A 33 -10.15 -13.72 2.93
C GLU A 33 -9.45 -14.64 1.92
N PHE A 34 -9.53 -14.29 0.63
CA PHE A 34 -8.93 -15.05 -0.48
C PHE A 34 -7.81 -14.27 -1.18
N TYR A 35 -7.31 -13.19 -0.56
CA TYR A 35 -6.24 -12.40 -1.16
C TYR A 35 -4.94 -13.22 -1.14
N PRO A 36 -4.25 -13.38 -2.28
CA PRO A 36 -3.02 -14.15 -2.35
C PRO A 36 -1.99 -13.63 -1.35
N ASP A 37 -1.37 -14.55 -0.61
CA ASP A 37 -0.24 -14.24 0.27
C ASP A 37 -0.54 -13.18 1.34
N ILE A 38 -1.81 -12.95 1.69
CA ILE A 38 -2.23 -11.98 2.72
C ILE A 38 -1.65 -12.29 4.11
N GLU A 39 -1.33 -13.55 4.37
CA GLU A 39 -0.67 -14.00 5.61
C GLU A 39 0.76 -13.44 5.74
N LEU A 40 1.45 -13.14 4.62
CA LEU A 40 2.81 -12.58 4.66
C LEU A 40 2.85 -11.18 5.27
N TYR A 41 1.73 -10.45 5.21
CA TYR A 41 1.64 -9.11 5.77
C TYR A 41 1.48 -9.11 7.30
N GLU A 42 1.18 -10.24 7.94
CA GLU A 42 1.02 -10.32 9.40
C GLU A 42 2.25 -9.81 10.16
N ASP A 43 3.43 -10.21 9.71
CA ASP A 43 4.70 -9.82 10.32
C ASP A 43 5.11 -8.38 9.95
N LEU A 44 4.56 -7.83 8.85
CA LEU A 44 4.91 -6.51 8.34
C LEU A 44 4.07 -5.38 8.96
N GLU A 45 2.87 -5.70 9.43
CA GLU A 45 1.91 -4.76 10.02
C GLU A 45 2.25 -4.31 11.46
N GLU A 46 3.35 -4.79 12.07
CA GLU A 46 3.85 -4.23 13.33
C GLU A 46 4.16 -2.73 13.14
N ASP A 47 3.40 -1.89 13.84
CA ASP A 47 3.37 -0.42 13.73
C ASP A 47 3.07 0.15 12.34
N LYS A 48 2.46 -0.66 11.46
CA LYS A 48 2.08 -0.22 10.09
C LYS A 48 0.61 -0.52 9.78
N LEU A 49 0.13 0.10 8.71
CA LEU A 49 -1.20 -0.12 8.15
C LEU A 49 -1.11 -0.36 6.65
N LEU A 50 -1.79 -1.39 6.17
CA LEU A 50 -2.11 -1.52 4.75
C LEU A 50 -3.00 -0.34 4.34
N PHE A 51 -2.57 0.44 3.35
CA PHE A 51 -3.27 1.67 2.96
C PHE A 51 -3.43 1.83 1.44
N PHE A 52 -2.72 1.04 0.64
CA PHE A 52 -2.68 1.20 -0.81
C PHE A 52 -2.67 -0.15 -1.52
N GLU A 53 -3.53 -0.30 -2.53
CA GLU A 53 -3.49 -1.39 -3.51
C GLU A 53 -2.67 -0.93 -4.71
N ALA A 54 -1.47 -1.47 -4.86
CA ALA A 54 -0.62 -1.20 -6.02
C ALA A 54 -1.17 -1.92 -7.26
N ASN A 55 -1.42 -3.23 -7.12
CA ASN A 55 -1.98 -4.09 -8.16
C ASN A 55 -2.81 -5.23 -7.53
N GLU A 56 -3.16 -6.25 -8.31
CA GLU A 56 -3.98 -7.39 -7.87
C GLU A 56 -3.35 -8.26 -6.78
N SER A 57 -2.04 -8.13 -6.52
CA SER A 57 -1.30 -9.00 -5.59
C SER A 57 -0.34 -8.26 -4.66
N ALA A 58 -0.23 -6.94 -4.77
CA ALA A 58 0.67 -6.12 -3.95
C ALA A 58 -0.10 -5.02 -3.20
N LEU A 59 0.08 -5.01 -1.87
CA LEU A 59 -0.39 -3.98 -0.96
C LEU A 59 0.81 -3.22 -0.40
N LEU A 60 0.66 -1.92 -0.19
CA LEU A 60 1.69 -1.09 0.44
C LEU A 60 1.30 -0.73 1.87
N LEU A 61 2.32 -0.60 2.71
CA LEU A 61 2.18 -0.26 4.12
C LEU A 61 2.62 1.18 4.37
N ILE A 62 1.94 1.84 5.30
CA ILE A 62 2.35 3.12 5.87
C ILE A 62 2.61 2.92 7.37
N GLU A 63 3.75 3.39 7.85
CA GLU A 63 4.11 3.32 9.27
C GLU A 63 3.33 4.34 10.08
N ILE A 64 2.80 3.94 11.23
CA ILE A 64 2.01 4.77 12.12
C ILE A 64 2.86 5.16 13.32
N SER A 65 3.35 6.38 13.29
CA SER A 65 4.20 6.97 14.33
C SER A 65 3.68 8.33 14.76
N GLU A 66 4.15 8.82 15.91
CA GLU A 66 3.93 10.20 16.34
C GLU A 66 4.76 11.23 15.54
N GLU A 67 5.74 10.75 14.78
CA GLU A 67 6.57 11.58 13.90
C GLU A 67 5.77 12.13 12.70
N PRO A 68 6.11 13.33 12.20
CA PRO A 68 5.34 14.02 11.16
C PRO A 68 5.45 13.39 9.77
N HIS A 69 6.40 12.48 9.57
CA HIS A 69 6.62 11.80 8.30
C HIS A 69 6.47 10.30 8.54
N ASN A 70 5.48 9.72 7.87
CA ASN A 70 5.16 8.31 7.93
C ASN A 70 5.76 7.62 6.69
N PRO A 71 6.82 6.82 6.84
CA PRO A 71 7.41 6.12 5.72
C PRO A 71 6.44 5.12 5.09
N ILE A 72 6.66 4.86 3.81
CA ILE A 72 5.88 3.91 3.03
C ILE A 72 6.76 2.76 2.59
N TYR A 73 6.20 1.56 2.69
CA TYR A 73 6.90 0.30 2.47
C TYR A 73 6.21 -0.54 1.42
N TYR A 74 7.02 -1.21 0.62
CA TYR A 74 6.65 -2.37 -0.17
C TYR A 74 7.37 -3.57 0.44
N ASP A 75 6.61 -4.52 0.98
CA ASP A 75 7.13 -5.56 1.87
C ASP A 75 7.96 -4.95 3.04
N ASP A 76 9.22 -5.34 3.18
CA ASP A 76 10.17 -4.81 4.16
C ASP A 76 11.02 -3.63 3.62
N ILE A 77 10.82 -3.25 2.36
CA ILE A 77 11.60 -2.23 1.67
C ILE A 77 10.92 -0.87 1.83
N LYS A 78 11.61 0.09 2.44
CA LYS A 78 11.16 1.48 2.48
C LYS A 78 11.31 2.14 1.10
N ILE A 79 10.20 2.58 0.52
CA ILE A 79 10.13 3.16 -0.85
C ILE A 79 9.95 4.69 -0.85
N ALA A 80 9.46 5.26 0.26
CA ALA A 80 9.37 6.69 0.48
C ALA A 80 9.43 7.04 1.97
N ASP A 81 9.95 8.23 2.30
CA ASP A 81 10.02 8.74 3.68
C ASP A 81 8.70 9.37 4.14
N SER A 82 7.77 9.67 3.22
CA SER A 82 6.48 10.26 3.54
C SER A 82 5.42 9.97 2.47
N LEU A 83 4.14 10.13 2.85
CA LEU A 83 3.02 10.08 1.91
C LEU A 83 3.17 11.11 0.78
N GLU A 84 3.63 12.33 1.07
CA GLU A 84 3.83 13.35 0.05
C GLU A 84 4.88 12.93 -0.99
N GLU A 85 6.01 12.42 -0.53
CA GLU A 85 7.08 11.94 -1.42
C GLU A 85 6.61 10.76 -2.27
N PHE A 86 5.91 9.79 -1.65
CA PHE A 86 5.32 8.66 -2.37
C PHE A 86 4.40 9.13 -3.49
N LEU A 87 3.49 10.06 -3.20
CA LEU A 87 2.55 10.58 -4.20
C LEU A 87 3.27 11.31 -5.35
N LYS A 88 4.33 12.05 -5.05
CA LYS A 88 5.17 12.70 -6.08
C LYS A 88 5.84 11.66 -6.98
N LYS A 89 6.46 10.63 -6.39
CA LYS A 89 7.09 9.53 -7.14
C LYS A 89 6.08 8.78 -8.00
N MET A 90 4.88 8.50 -7.46
CA MET A 90 3.79 7.85 -8.22
C MET A 90 3.32 8.67 -9.42
N VAL A 91 3.35 10.00 -9.35
CA VAL A 91 3.02 10.88 -10.47
C VAL A 91 4.12 10.91 -11.52
N GLU A 92 5.38 10.79 -11.10
CA GLU A 92 6.54 10.76 -12.01
C GLU A 92 6.70 9.41 -12.72
N ASP A 93 6.60 8.31 -11.98
CA ASP A 93 6.66 6.93 -12.46
C ASP A 93 5.89 6.01 -11.49
N ASP A 94 4.74 5.50 -11.90
CA ASP A 94 3.88 4.66 -11.05
C ASP A 94 4.42 3.25 -10.81
N ARG A 95 5.60 2.93 -11.37
CA ARG A 95 6.28 1.63 -11.25
C ARG A 95 7.63 1.71 -10.56
N TYR A 96 8.00 2.86 -9.98
CA TYR A 96 9.35 3.12 -9.44
C TYR A 96 9.85 2.12 -8.37
N TYR A 97 8.94 1.38 -7.75
CA TYR A 97 9.22 0.40 -6.69
C TYR A 97 9.12 -1.06 -7.16
N ILE A 98 8.68 -1.33 -8.40
CA ILE A 98 8.46 -2.70 -8.89
C ILE A 98 9.78 -3.46 -9.06
N ASP A 99 10.85 -2.78 -9.48
CA ASP A 99 12.17 -3.40 -9.68
C ASP A 99 13.00 -3.53 -8.38
N LEU A 100 12.45 -3.14 -7.23
CA LEU A 100 13.12 -3.22 -5.93
C LEU A 100 12.91 -4.58 -5.23
N ALA A 101 11.91 -5.36 -5.66
CA ALA A 101 11.59 -6.69 -5.14
C ALA A 101 12.22 -7.83 -5.95
#